data_AF-A0A537TSJ8-F1
#
_entry.id   AF-A0A537TSJ8-F1
#
_cell.length_a   1.000
_cell.length_b   1.000
_cell.length_c   1.000
_cell.angle_alpha   90.00
_cell.angle_beta   90.00
_cell.angle_gamma   90.00
#
_symmetry.space_group_name_H-M   'P 1'
#
loop_
_entity.id
_entity.type
_entity.pdbx_description
1 polymer ?
#
loop_
_entity_poly.entity_id
_entity_poly.type
_entity_poly.pdbx_seq_one_letter_code
_entity_poly.pdbx_strand_id
1 'polypeptide(L)'
;MIGFRLAAQKPPEAKRVKDDVVMRFDRVYEVDPELMAEHTPQQDIPAWDTFRIVDSRWEHLAWMHDHFADSVLSGEELLRELETER
;
A
#
# COMPACT_ATOMS: atom_id res chain seq x y z
N MET A 1 -29.77 10.13 -14.79
CA MET A 1 -28.76 9.07 -14.75
C MET A 1 -28.09 9.14 -13.38
N ILE A 2 -28.44 8.26 -12.45
CA ILE A 2 -27.81 8.20 -11.12
C ILE A 2 -26.46 7.50 -11.32
N GLY A 3 -25.40 8.30 -11.48
CA GLY A 3 -24.05 7.77 -11.67
C GLY A 3 -23.52 7.15 -10.38
N PHE A 4 -22.91 5.97 -10.49
CA PHE A 4 -22.16 5.34 -9.41
C PHE A 4 -21.01 6.26 -8.97
N ARG A 5 -20.98 6.63 -7.69
CA ARG A 5 -19.89 7.42 -7.09
C ARG A 5 -19.23 6.58 -6.01
N LEU A 6 -18.00 6.14 -6.26
CA LEU A 6 -17.20 5.38 -5.29
C LEU A 6 -17.03 6.17 -3.98
N ALA A 7 -16.75 7.47 -4.06
CA ALA A 7 -16.64 8.35 -2.89
C ALA A 7 -17.92 8.48 -2.05
N ALA A 8 -19.09 8.12 -2.59
CA ALA A 8 -20.37 8.13 -1.87
C ALA A 8 -20.66 6.81 -1.13
N GLN A 9 -19.81 5.78 -1.30
CA GLN A 9 -19.93 4.52 -0.59
C GLN A 9 -19.22 4.58 0.77
N LYS A 10 -19.76 3.88 1.77
CA LYS A 10 -19.04 3.69 3.04
C LYS A 10 -17.89 2.68 2.80
N PRO A 11 -16.61 3.06 3.02
CA PRO A 11 -15.52 2.11 2.99
C PRO A 11 -15.66 1.07 4.11
N PRO A 12 -15.11 -0.15 3.94
CA PRO A 12 -15.09 -1.14 5.01
C PRO A 12 -14.34 -0.60 6.23
N GLU A 13 -14.73 -1.07 7.41
CA GLU A 13 -14.02 -0.74 8.64
C GLU A 13 -12.69 -1.49 8.69
N ALA A 14 -11.63 -0.81 9.14
CA ALA A 14 -10.31 -1.40 9.24
C ALA A 14 -10.32 -2.54 10.28
N LYS A 15 -9.65 -3.64 9.94
CA LYS A 15 -9.54 -4.81 10.82
C LYS A 15 -8.22 -4.75 11.59
N ARG A 16 -8.28 -4.86 12.92
CA ARG A 16 -7.08 -5.05 13.76
C ARG A 16 -6.44 -6.40 13.44
N VAL A 17 -5.15 -6.41 13.10
CA VAL A 17 -4.37 -7.64 12.79
C VAL A 17 -3.41 -7.96 13.92
N LYS A 18 -2.76 -6.94 14.48
CA LYS A 18 -1.89 -6.99 15.65
C LYS A 18 -2.13 -5.74 16.49
N ASP A 19 -1.47 -5.67 17.64
CA ASP A 19 -1.56 -4.50 18.55
C ASP A 19 -1.22 -3.19 17.82
N ASP A 20 -0.20 -3.22 16.97
CA ASP A 20 0.36 -2.07 16.26
C ASP A 20 -0.04 -1.98 14.77
N VAL A 21 -0.81 -2.95 14.25
CA VAL A 21 -1.12 -3.04 12.82
C VAL A 21 -2.61 -3.23 12.56
N VAL A 22 -3.13 -2.39 11.66
CA VAL A 22 -4.47 -2.49 11.09
C VAL A 22 -4.40 -2.86 9.61
N MET A 23 -5.39 -3.59 9.14
CA MET A 23 -5.62 -3.86 7.73
C MET A 23 -6.82 -3.03 7.26
N ARG A 24 -6.56 -2.00 6.44
CA ARG A 24 -7.59 -1.06 5.97
C ARG A 24 -8.40 -1.64 4.81
N PHE A 25 -7.72 -2.32 3.89
CA PHE A 25 -8.31 -3.08 2.78
C PHE A 25 -7.61 -4.43 2.66
N ASP A 26 -8.13 -5.33 1.83
CA ASP A 26 -7.47 -6.62 1.60
C ASP A 26 -6.00 -6.41 1.22
N ARG A 27 -5.09 -7.00 1.99
CA ARG A 27 -3.63 -6.90 1.84
C ARG A 27 -3.04 -5.49 1.94
N VAL A 28 -3.81 -4.51 2.43
CA VAL A 28 -3.34 -3.14 2.71
C VAL A 28 -3.21 -2.96 4.21
N TYR A 29 -1.98 -3.00 4.69
CA TYR A 29 -1.63 -2.92 6.11
C TYR A 29 -1.03 -1.56 6.44
N GLU A 30 -1.41 -1.01 7.58
CA GLU A 30 -0.93 0.27 8.11
C GLU A 30 -0.58 0.09 9.59
N VAL A 31 0.39 0.87 10.07
CA VAL A 31 0.56 1.07 11.52
C VAL A 31 -0.70 1.73 12.04
N ASP A 32 -1.17 1.31 13.21
CA ASP A 32 -2.36 1.89 13.84
C ASP A 32 -2.27 3.43 13.89
N PRO A 33 -3.19 4.16 13.24
CA PRO A 33 -3.11 5.62 13.16
C PRO A 33 -3.09 6.30 14.53
N GLU A 34 -3.67 5.69 15.57
CA GLU A 34 -3.64 6.20 16.94
C GLU A 34 -2.22 6.26 17.52
N LEU A 35 -1.30 5.39 17.06
CA LEU A 35 0.11 5.40 17.44
C LEU A 35 0.93 6.44 16.66
N MET A 36 0.35 7.00 15.59
CA MET A 36 1.03 7.87 14.63
C MET A 36 0.50 9.31 14.72
N ALA A 37 0.33 9.83 15.93
CA ALA A 37 -0.27 11.15 16.17
C ALA A 37 0.74 12.25 16.57
N GLU A 38 1.74 11.94 17.39
CA GLU A 38 2.61 12.97 18.00
C GLU A 38 3.82 13.33 17.13
N HIS A 39 4.61 12.33 16.72
CA HIS A 39 5.90 12.55 16.04
C HIS A 39 5.85 12.29 14.53
N THR A 40 4.86 11.57 14.05
CA THR A 40 4.71 11.24 12.62
C THR A 40 3.24 11.23 12.23
N PRO A 41 2.57 12.40 12.26
CA PRO A 41 1.16 12.52 11.93
C PRO A 41 0.90 12.01 10.51
N GLN A 42 0.02 11.02 10.39
CA GLN A 42 -0.44 10.55 9.08
C GLN A 42 -1.37 11.59 8.43
N GLN A 43 -1.30 11.68 7.11
CA GLN A 43 -2.23 12.50 6.34
C GLN A 43 -3.63 11.88 6.39
N ASP A 44 -4.65 12.72 6.59
CA ASP A 44 -6.06 12.30 6.50
C ASP A 44 -6.46 12.15 5.03
N ILE A 45 -6.29 10.95 4.49
CA ILE A 45 -6.66 10.59 3.12
C ILE A 45 -7.97 9.81 3.15
N PRO A 46 -8.98 10.18 2.35
CA PRO A 46 -10.21 9.40 2.23
C PRO A 46 -9.91 7.94 1.88
N ALA A 47 -10.51 6.98 2.58
CA ALA A 47 -10.15 5.57 2.42
C ALA A 47 -10.29 5.06 0.96
N TRP A 48 -11.28 5.54 0.21
CA TRP A 48 -11.40 5.19 -1.21
C TRP A 48 -10.28 5.74 -2.09
N ASP A 49 -9.71 6.89 -1.73
CA ASP A 49 -8.51 7.40 -2.38
C ASP A 49 -7.29 6.56 -2.03
N THR A 50 -7.15 6.13 -0.76
CA THR A 50 -6.11 5.15 -0.39
C THR A 50 -6.22 3.88 -1.21
N PHE A 51 -7.43 3.31 -1.34
CA PHE A 51 -7.65 2.12 -2.17
C PHE A 51 -7.21 2.35 -3.62
N ARG A 52 -7.68 3.44 -4.24
CA ARG A 52 -7.32 3.80 -5.61
C ARG A 52 -5.82 3.97 -5.80
N ILE A 53 -5.15 4.66 -4.87
CA ILE A 53 -3.69 4.89 -4.93
C ILE A 53 -2.94 3.56 -4.83
N VAL A 54 -3.33 2.69 -3.89
CA VAL A 54 -2.68 1.39 -3.68
C VAL A 54 -2.91 0.48 -4.88
N ASP A 55 -4.12 0.45 -5.43
CA ASP A 55 -4.47 -0.34 -6.61
C ASP A 55 -3.65 0.08 -7.85
N SER A 56 -3.52 1.39 -8.07
CA SER A 56 -2.71 1.94 -9.18
C SER A 56 -1.20 1.86 -8.95
N ARG A 57 -0.74 1.46 -7.75
CA ARG A 57 0.69 1.47 -7.41
C ARG A 57 1.52 0.58 -8.33
N TRP A 58 1.01 -0.61 -8.67
CA TRP A 58 1.76 -1.58 -9.47
C TRP A 58 1.94 -1.13 -10.91
N GLU A 59 0.90 -0.53 -11.51
CA GLU A 59 0.99 0.05 -12.85
C GLU A 59 1.98 1.22 -12.88
N HIS A 60 1.94 2.08 -11.86
CA HIS A 60 2.89 3.17 -11.73
C HIS A 60 4.33 2.67 -11.60
N LEU A 61 4.59 1.66 -10.76
CA LEU A 61 5.92 1.07 -10.62
C LEU A 61 6.39 0.39 -11.92
N ALA A 62 5.50 -0.32 -12.62
CA ALA A 62 5.82 -0.92 -13.91
C ALA A 62 6.25 0.14 -14.94
N TRP A 63 5.51 1.26 -15.00
CA TRP A 63 5.87 2.39 -15.86
C TRP A 63 7.21 3.03 -15.45
N MET A 64 7.44 3.24 -14.16
CA MET A 64 8.71 3.78 -13.65
C MET A 64 9.89 2.88 -14.03
N HIS A 65 9.73 1.57 -13.90
CA HIS A 65 10.75 0.60 -14.27
C HIS A 65 11.05 0.60 -15.77
N ASP A 66 10.02 0.57 -16.62
CA ASP A 66 10.18 0.60 -18.08
C ASP A 66 10.84 1.90 -18.56
N HIS A 67 10.51 3.03 -17.93
CA HIS A 67 10.99 4.33 -18.38
C HIS A 67 12.40 4.68 -17.88
N PHE A 68 12.76 4.27 -16.67
CA PHE A 68 13.97 4.75 -16.01
C PHE A 68 15.02 3.69 -15.70
N ALA A 69 14.69 2.40 -15.69
CA ALA A 69 15.63 1.35 -15.29
C ALA A 69 16.15 0.55 -16.49
N ASP A 70 17.46 0.30 -16.52
CA ASP A 70 18.06 -0.63 -17.49
C ASP A 70 17.67 -2.10 -17.18
N SER A 71 17.40 -2.41 -15.91
CA SER A 71 16.99 -3.73 -15.45
C SER A 71 16.25 -3.64 -14.10
N VAL A 72 15.32 -4.58 -13.87
CA VAL A 72 14.63 -4.77 -12.59
C VAL A 72 15.03 -6.12 -12.01
N LEU A 73 15.49 -6.12 -10.76
CA LEU A 73 15.91 -7.33 -10.05
C LEU A 73 14.90 -7.69 -8.95
N SER A 74 14.62 -8.97 -8.79
CA SER A 74 13.83 -9.45 -7.65
C SER A 74 14.69 -9.45 -6.39
N GLY A 75 14.23 -8.75 -5.36
CA GLY A 75 14.89 -8.80 -4.05
C GLY A 75 14.92 -10.20 -3.45
N GLU A 76 13.92 -11.04 -3.73
CA GLU A 76 13.90 -12.43 -3.26
C GLU A 76 14.96 -13.28 -3.95
N GLU A 77 15.14 -13.11 -5.26
CA GLU A 77 16.18 -13.83 -6.02
C GLU A 77 17.58 -13.41 -5.54
N LEU A 78 17.79 -12.11 -5.36
CA LEU A 78 19.04 -11.57 -4.81
C LEU A 78 19.37 -12.13 -3.43
N LEU A 79 18.37 -12.27 -2.54
CA LEU A 79 18.59 -12.84 -1.21
C LEU A 79 18.99 -14.32 -1.30
N ARG A 80 18.37 -15.11 -2.18
CA ARG A 80 18.74 -16.53 -2.38
C ARG A 80 20.15 -16.68 -2.95
N GLU A 81 20.57 -15.80 -3.83
CA GLU A 81 21.94 -15.77 -4.36
C GLU A 81 22.95 -15.55 -3.22
N LEU A 82 22.72 -14.54 -2.38
CA LEU A 82 23.58 -14.23 -1.23
C LEU A 82 23.66 -15.37 -0.20
N GLU A 83 22.56 -16.11 0.00
CA GLU A 83 22.55 -17.29 0.87
C GLU A 83 23.35 -18.47 0.31
N THR A 84 23.42 -18.59 -1.02
CA THR A 84 24.14 -19.68 -1.71
C THR A 84 25.65 -19.42 -1.76
N GLU A 85 26.07 -18.16 -1.76
CA GLU A 85 27.49 -17.75 -1.79
C GLU A 85 28.19 -17.84 -0.41
N ARG A 86 27.46 -18.17 0.66
CA ARG A 86 27.95 -18.19 2.04
C ARG A 86 28.35 -19.59 2.52
#